data_AF-A0A7J3J3F4-F1
#
_entry.id   AF-A0A7J3J3F4-F1
#
_cell.length_a   1.000
_cell.length_b   1.000
_cell.length_c   1.000
_cell.angle_alpha   90.00
_cell.angle_beta   90.00
_cell.angle_gamma   90.00
#
_symmetry.space_group_name_H-M   'P 1'
#
loop_
_entity.id
_entity.type
_entity.pdbx_description
1 polymer ?
#
loop_
_entity_poly.entity_id
_entity_poly.type
_entity_poly.pdbx_seq_one_letter_code
_entity_poly.pdbx_strand_id
1 'polypeptide(L)'
;MSKKPDGLSQVKVIRFRYLGKEPGRNIETLPFYINTIRKFLRDHMGDAVWLKGGIIEQPAYLIFKAELTDKVKEILTEELREGGTFQIEPVERPIEIIRKYAHDERVTVGWLKLPNIELGSPQTLYTPEEQELQEKVRAGIMLKDGYTMIRAEKAEIKIVERRMASGGPTEKAPMLILTNCVELLVKDGKIIGVDDKVKPKYGIWLDLIET
;
A
#
# COMPACT_ATOMS: atom_id res chain seq x y z
N MET A 1 42.62 -24.43 0.58
CA MET A 1 41.20 -24.27 0.91
C MET A 1 40.70 -22.99 0.28
N SER A 2 39.87 -23.07 -0.75
CA SER A 2 39.32 -21.88 -1.41
C SER A 2 38.27 -21.25 -0.49
N LYS A 3 38.48 -20.01 -0.04
CA LYS A 3 37.45 -19.25 0.68
C LYS A 3 36.27 -19.11 -0.28
N LYS A 4 35.10 -19.72 0.03
CA LYS A 4 33.87 -19.42 -0.71
C LYS A 4 33.71 -17.89 -0.72
N PRO A 5 33.47 -17.26 -1.87
CA PRO A 5 33.26 -15.82 -1.91
C PRO A 5 32.13 -15.47 -0.95
N ASP A 6 32.39 -14.53 -0.07
CA ASP A 6 31.40 -14.03 0.86
C ASP A 6 30.29 -13.39 0.00
N GLY A 7 29.14 -14.07 -0.12
CA GLY A 7 28.04 -13.67 -1.02
C GLY A 7 27.48 -12.27 -0.72
N LEU A 8 27.97 -11.66 0.35
CA LEU A 8 27.75 -10.29 0.79
C LEU A 8 28.42 -9.23 -0.11
N SER A 9 29.52 -9.56 -0.79
CA SER A 9 30.15 -8.65 -1.77
C SER A 9 29.34 -8.50 -3.07
N GLN A 10 28.32 -9.34 -3.24
CA GLN A 10 27.49 -9.41 -4.43
C GLN A 10 26.11 -8.78 -4.24
N VAL A 11 25.85 -8.07 -3.13
CA VAL A 11 24.56 -7.41 -2.89
C VAL A 11 24.70 -5.89 -2.81
N LYS A 12 23.68 -5.21 -3.30
CA LYS A 12 23.49 -3.76 -3.15
C LYS A 12 22.24 -3.51 -2.32
N VAL A 13 22.29 -2.43 -1.55
CA VAL A 13 21.16 -1.92 -0.80
C VAL A 13 20.96 -0.48 -1.21
N ILE A 14 19.73 -0.14 -1.57
CA ILE A 14 19.33 1.24 -1.80
C ILE A 14 18.21 1.59 -0.82
N ARG A 15 18.28 2.80 -0.30
CA ARG A 15 17.16 3.47 0.33
C ARG A 15 16.40 4.20 -0.78
N PHE A 16 15.08 4.09 -0.79
CA PHE A 16 14.27 4.86 -1.71
C PHE A 16 13.08 5.49 -1.02
N ARG A 17 12.76 6.73 -1.40
CA ARG A 17 11.67 7.52 -0.85
C ARG A 17 10.90 8.15 -1.99
N TYR A 18 9.58 7.97 -1.99
CA TYR A 18 8.72 8.68 -2.92
C TYR A 18 8.70 10.17 -2.57
N LEU A 19 8.99 11.03 -3.55
CA LEU A 19 8.96 12.49 -3.38
C LEU A 19 7.61 13.09 -3.75
N GLY A 20 6.86 12.43 -4.64
CA GLY A 20 5.62 12.96 -5.21
C GLY A 20 5.78 14.32 -5.91
N LYS A 21 4.70 14.80 -6.51
CA LYS A 21 4.62 16.21 -6.96
C LYS A 21 4.15 17.16 -5.84
N GLU A 22 3.41 16.62 -4.87
CA GLU A 22 2.86 17.36 -3.74
C GLU A 22 3.11 16.59 -2.44
N PRO A 23 3.64 17.23 -1.38
CA PRO A 23 3.88 16.57 -0.10
C PRO A 23 2.61 15.93 0.46
N GLY A 24 2.68 14.63 0.82
CA GLY A 24 1.58 13.89 1.46
C GLY A 24 0.63 13.14 0.53
N ARG A 25 0.79 13.26 -0.81
CA ARG A 25 -0.06 12.59 -1.79
C ARG A 25 0.65 11.37 -2.42
N ASN A 26 0.46 10.18 -1.84
CA ASN A 26 1.16 8.94 -2.23
C ASN A 26 0.33 8.02 -3.16
N ILE A 27 -0.65 8.54 -3.90
CA ILE A 27 -1.70 7.76 -4.58
C ILE A 27 -1.12 6.77 -5.61
N GLU A 28 -0.07 7.14 -6.33
CA GLU A 28 0.54 6.30 -7.37
C GLU A 28 1.61 5.32 -6.85
N THR A 29 1.99 5.41 -5.58
CA THR A 29 2.97 4.48 -4.97
C THR A 29 2.42 3.06 -4.87
N LEU A 30 1.12 2.91 -4.58
CA LEU A 30 0.47 1.61 -4.46
C LEU A 30 0.44 0.84 -5.80
N PRO A 31 -0.02 1.45 -6.92
CA PRO A 31 0.13 0.86 -8.26
C PRO A 31 1.57 0.49 -8.60
N PHE A 32 2.54 1.36 -8.27
CA PHE A 32 3.95 1.09 -8.51
C PHE A 32 4.47 -0.11 -7.71
N TYR A 33 4.16 -0.20 -6.42
CA TYR A 33 4.59 -1.33 -5.58
C TYR A 33 4.03 -2.66 -6.08
N ILE A 34 2.78 -2.67 -6.54
CA ILE A 34 2.09 -3.90 -6.94
C ILE A 34 2.46 -4.33 -8.35
N ASN A 35 2.47 -3.40 -9.30
CA ASN A 35 2.67 -3.73 -10.71
C ASN A 35 4.15 -3.74 -11.11
N THR A 36 4.98 -2.96 -10.42
CA THR A 36 6.40 -2.80 -10.76
C THR A 36 7.28 -3.54 -9.77
N ILE A 37 7.30 -3.14 -8.49
CA ILE A 37 8.23 -3.74 -7.50
C ILE A 37 7.94 -5.22 -7.28
N ARG A 38 6.69 -5.60 -6.99
CA ARG A 38 6.36 -7.03 -6.78
C ARG A 38 6.56 -7.87 -8.03
N LYS A 39 6.29 -7.33 -9.21
CA LYS A 39 6.59 -8.02 -10.47
C LYS A 39 8.09 -8.27 -10.60
N PHE A 40 8.92 -7.23 -10.40
CA PHE A 40 10.37 -7.35 -10.37
C PHE A 40 10.84 -8.41 -9.36
N LEU A 41 10.30 -8.42 -8.15
CA LEU A 41 10.66 -9.39 -7.11
C LEU A 41 10.21 -10.83 -7.45
N ARG A 42 9.10 -11.01 -8.18
CA ARG A 42 8.68 -12.33 -8.69
C ARG A 42 9.60 -12.81 -9.81
N ASP A 43 9.95 -11.92 -10.73
CA ASP A 43 10.82 -12.21 -11.86
C ASP A 43 12.27 -12.50 -11.40
N HIS A 44 12.63 -12.04 -10.19
CA HIS A 44 13.95 -12.18 -9.56
C HIS A 44 13.89 -12.84 -8.18
N MET A 45 13.04 -13.87 -8.05
CA MET A 45 12.84 -14.59 -6.79
C MET A 45 14.14 -15.25 -6.30
N GLY A 46 14.52 -14.96 -5.04
CA GLY A 46 15.78 -15.42 -4.44
C GLY A 46 16.93 -14.42 -4.57
N ASP A 47 16.79 -13.41 -5.43
CA ASP A 47 17.85 -12.46 -5.76
C ASP A 47 17.58 -11.03 -5.27
N ALA A 48 16.36 -10.77 -4.80
CA ALA A 48 15.96 -9.46 -4.30
C ALA A 48 14.85 -9.53 -3.23
N VAL A 49 14.88 -8.57 -2.31
CA VAL A 49 13.89 -8.39 -1.26
C VAL A 49 13.65 -6.90 -1.00
N TRP A 50 12.40 -6.55 -0.73
CA TRP A 50 11.99 -5.21 -0.34
C TRP A 50 11.64 -5.20 1.15
N LEU A 51 12.26 -4.28 1.89
CA LEU A 51 11.90 -3.96 3.27
C LEU A 51 10.94 -2.76 3.25
N LYS A 52 9.65 -2.98 3.59
CA LYS A 52 8.64 -1.92 3.53
C LYS A 52 8.94 -0.79 4.50
N GLY A 53 8.73 0.45 4.07
CA GLY A 53 8.75 1.61 4.96
C GLY A 53 7.68 1.52 6.04
N GLY A 54 7.91 2.19 7.17
CA GLY A 54 6.95 2.28 8.28
C GLY A 54 6.29 3.65 8.34
N ILE A 55 5.15 3.74 9.03
CA ILE A 55 4.34 4.98 9.19
C ILE A 55 5.12 6.05 9.99
N ILE A 56 6.01 5.62 10.89
CA ILE A 56 6.77 6.49 11.80
C ILE A 56 8.27 6.30 11.48
N GLU A 57 8.73 6.95 10.41
CA GLU A 57 10.15 7.15 10.07
C GLU A 57 11.01 5.96 9.61
N GLN A 58 10.46 4.76 9.40
CA GLN A 58 11.28 3.66 8.88
C GLN A 58 11.47 3.77 7.35
N PRO A 59 12.70 3.95 6.84
CA PRO A 59 12.95 4.15 5.42
C PRO A 59 12.82 2.84 4.64
N ALA A 60 12.16 2.84 3.48
CA ALA A 60 12.08 1.66 2.62
C ALA A 60 13.45 1.31 2.02
N TYR A 61 13.76 0.02 1.95
CA TYR A 61 15.00 -0.47 1.33
C TYR A 61 14.71 -1.53 0.28
N LEU A 62 15.39 -1.45 -0.86
CA LEU A 62 15.47 -2.54 -1.81
C LEU A 62 16.87 -3.15 -1.72
N ILE A 63 16.92 -4.46 -1.46
CA ILE A 63 18.15 -5.24 -1.34
C ILE A 63 18.16 -6.25 -2.48
N PHE A 64 19.23 -6.27 -3.26
CA PHE A 64 19.28 -7.07 -4.49
C PHE A 64 20.71 -7.47 -4.85
N LYS A 65 20.87 -8.57 -5.59
CA LYS A 65 22.18 -8.96 -6.14
C LYS A 65 22.68 -7.92 -7.15
N ALA A 66 23.98 -7.64 -7.15
CA ALA A 66 24.61 -6.56 -7.92
C ALA A 66 24.36 -6.67 -9.43
N GLU A 67 24.16 -7.86 -9.96
CA GLU A 67 23.78 -8.12 -11.36
C GLU A 67 22.43 -7.49 -11.76
N LEU A 68 21.55 -7.22 -10.80
CA LEU A 68 20.24 -6.59 -11.05
C LEU A 68 20.32 -5.04 -11.07
N THR A 69 21.50 -4.45 -10.97
CA THR A 69 21.67 -2.98 -10.86
C THR A 69 20.94 -2.22 -11.97
N ASP A 70 21.08 -2.63 -13.22
CA ASP A 70 20.53 -1.87 -14.33
C ASP A 70 19.00 -1.99 -14.40
N LYS A 71 18.46 -3.16 -14.06
CA LYS A 71 17.01 -3.37 -13.93
C LYS A 71 16.40 -2.55 -12.79
N VAL A 72 17.11 -2.45 -11.66
CA VAL A 72 16.66 -1.64 -10.52
C VAL A 72 16.65 -0.16 -10.88
N LYS A 73 17.64 0.31 -11.67
CA LYS A 73 17.64 1.69 -12.17
C LYS A 73 16.46 1.94 -13.10
N GLU A 74 16.20 1.05 -14.04
CA GLU A 74 15.06 1.13 -14.96
C GLU A 74 13.76 1.34 -14.19
N ILE A 75 13.46 0.48 -13.21
CA ILE A 75 12.17 0.56 -12.50
C ILE A 75 12.06 1.75 -11.52
N LEU A 76 13.15 2.30 -10.99
CA LEU A 76 13.07 3.35 -9.95
C LEU A 76 13.36 4.77 -10.46
N THR A 77 13.93 4.92 -11.65
CA THR A 77 14.25 6.24 -12.22
C THR A 77 13.19 6.77 -13.18
N GLU A 78 12.28 5.89 -13.65
CA GLU A 78 11.15 6.31 -14.46
C GLU A 78 10.17 7.19 -13.65
N GLU A 79 9.72 8.26 -14.30
CA GLU A 79 8.65 9.11 -13.78
C GLU A 79 7.34 8.30 -13.74
N LEU A 80 6.65 8.33 -12.61
CA LEU A 80 5.36 7.65 -12.45
C LEU A 80 4.24 8.39 -13.20
N ARG A 81 3.08 7.75 -13.36
CA ARG A 81 1.99 8.23 -14.22
C ARG A 81 1.50 9.65 -13.89
N GLU A 82 1.49 10.05 -12.62
CA GLU A 82 1.09 11.40 -12.19
C GLU A 82 2.29 12.36 -12.05
N GLY A 83 3.48 11.86 -12.30
CA GLY A 83 4.74 12.61 -12.35
C GLY A 83 5.54 12.63 -11.06
N GLY A 84 5.22 11.75 -10.11
CA GLY A 84 6.07 11.54 -8.96
C GLY A 84 7.30 10.72 -9.30
N THR A 85 8.34 10.92 -8.50
CA THR A 85 9.64 10.27 -8.65
C THR A 85 10.11 9.71 -7.32
N PHE A 86 11.13 8.85 -7.37
CA PHE A 86 11.80 8.34 -6.19
C PHE A 86 13.14 9.04 -6.00
N GLN A 87 13.38 9.52 -4.78
CA GLN A 87 14.73 9.77 -4.30
C GLN A 87 15.38 8.43 -4.00
N ILE A 88 16.55 8.18 -4.59
CA ILE A 88 17.31 6.95 -4.39
C ILE A 88 18.63 7.30 -3.75
N GLU A 89 18.97 6.60 -2.69
CA GLU A 89 20.24 6.78 -1.98
C GLU A 89 20.93 5.43 -1.79
N PRO A 90 22.18 5.27 -2.26
CA PRO A 90 22.93 4.06 -2.02
C PRO A 90 23.27 3.93 -0.53
N VAL A 91 23.26 2.71 -0.02
CA VAL A 91 23.72 2.42 1.35
C VAL A 91 25.15 1.94 1.30
N GLU A 92 26.06 2.67 1.99
CA GLU A 92 27.49 2.38 2.02
C GLU A 92 27.84 1.05 2.71
N ARG A 93 27.01 0.64 3.68
CA ARG A 93 27.21 -0.60 4.46
C ARG A 93 25.99 -1.52 4.37
N PRO A 94 25.78 -2.20 3.22
CA PRO A 94 24.66 -3.11 3.01
C PRO A 94 24.46 -4.15 4.12
N ILE A 95 25.57 -4.67 4.65
CA ILE A 95 25.56 -5.74 5.64
C ILE A 95 24.94 -5.33 6.97
N GLU A 96 25.11 -4.06 7.38
CA GLU A 96 24.56 -3.57 8.63
C GLU A 96 23.03 -3.52 8.54
N ILE A 97 22.48 -3.10 7.39
CA ILE A 97 21.04 -3.11 7.12
C ILE A 97 20.51 -4.54 7.07
N ILE A 98 21.18 -5.43 6.33
CA ILE A 98 20.80 -6.84 6.23
C ILE A 98 20.74 -7.50 7.60
N ARG A 99 21.78 -7.35 8.42
CA ARG A 99 21.82 -7.95 9.76
C ARG A 99 20.80 -7.34 10.71
N LYS A 100 20.63 -6.01 10.66
CA LYS A 100 19.63 -5.32 11.47
C LYS A 100 18.23 -5.87 11.23
N TYR A 101 17.87 -6.07 9.96
CA TYR A 101 16.50 -6.47 9.58
C TYR A 101 16.33 -7.97 9.29
N ALA A 102 17.38 -8.79 9.38
CA ALA A 102 17.28 -10.24 9.24
C ALA A 102 16.53 -10.91 10.41
N HIS A 103 16.50 -10.25 11.57
CA HIS A 103 15.92 -10.78 12.81
C HIS A 103 14.77 -9.93 13.37
N ASP A 104 14.46 -8.79 12.73
CA ASP A 104 13.46 -7.82 13.19
C ASP A 104 12.09 -8.12 12.56
N GLU A 105 10.99 -7.75 13.23
CA GLU A 105 9.58 -7.94 12.79
C GLU A 105 9.17 -7.05 11.60
N ARG A 106 10.11 -6.65 10.75
CA ARG A 106 9.80 -5.77 9.64
C ARG A 106 9.11 -6.52 8.52
N VAL A 107 8.07 -5.91 7.95
CA VAL A 107 7.38 -6.48 6.78
C VAL A 107 8.32 -6.52 5.58
N THR A 108 8.74 -7.72 5.21
CA THR A 108 9.52 -8.01 4.00
C THR A 108 8.61 -8.46 2.87
N VAL A 109 8.92 -8.08 1.64
CA VAL A 109 8.27 -8.57 0.42
C VAL A 109 9.33 -9.13 -0.51
N GLY A 110 9.14 -10.33 -1.01
CA GLY A 110 10.14 -11.04 -1.80
C GLY A 110 11.05 -11.91 -0.96
N TRP A 111 12.11 -12.38 -1.58
CA TRP A 111 13.04 -13.33 -0.97
C TRP A 111 14.43 -13.12 -1.53
N LEU A 112 15.38 -12.92 -0.63
CA LEU A 112 16.79 -12.88 -0.94
C LEU A 112 17.49 -14.05 -0.25
N LYS A 113 18.08 -14.94 -1.04
CA LYS A 113 18.83 -16.10 -0.58
C LYS A 113 20.32 -15.90 -0.86
N LEU A 114 21.08 -15.69 0.22
CA LEU A 114 22.54 -15.65 0.20
C LEU A 114 23.10 -16.94 0.83
N PRO A 115 24.38 -17.29 0.64
CA PRO A 115 24.94 -18.55 1.13
C PRO A 115 24.72 -18.82 2.64
N ASN A 116 24.65 -17.78 3.47
CA ASN A 116 24.54 -17.88 4.93
C ASN A 116 23.41 -17.03 5.53
N ILE A 117 22.63 -16.32 4.71
CA ILE A 117 21.58 -15.40 5.16
C ILE A 117 20.39 -15.52 4.21
N GLU A 118 19.20 -15.67 4.77
CA GLU A 118 17.95 -15.52 4.04
C GLU A 118 17.18 -14.34 4.61
N LEU A 119 16.57 -13.55 3.72
CA LEU A 119 15.75 -12.40 4.06
C LEU A 119 14.41 -12.51 3.36
N GLY A 120 13.33 -12.43 4.13
CA GLY A 120 11.96 -12.59 3.66
C GLY A 120 11.62 -14.02 3.24
N SER A 121 10.54 -14.18 2.49
CA SER A 121 10.11 -15.49 1.98
C SER A 121 9.31 -15.35 0.68
N PRO A 122 9.32 -16.37 -0.19
CA PRO A 122 8.54 -16.35 -1.43
C PRO A 122 7.04 -16.10 -1.20
N GLN A 123 6.49 -16.57 -0.07
CA GLN A 123 5.07 -16.45 0.25
C GLN A 123 4.63 -14.99 0.41
N THR A 124 5.53 -14.10 0.83
CA THR A 124 5.24 -12.65 0.96
C THR A 124 4.96 -11.97 -0.37
N LEU A 125 5.34 -12.58 -1.51
CA LEU A 125 4.98 -12.06 -2.84
C LEU A 125 3.50 -12.26 -3.17
N TYR A 126 2.86 -13.19 -2.47
CA TYR A 126 1.49 -13.62 -2.69
C TYR A 126 0.57 -13.26 -1.50
N THR A 127 1.04 -12.46 -0.52
CA THR A 127 0.20 -12.04 0.60
C THR A 127 -1.02 -11.24 0.11
N PRO A 128 -2.25 -11.65 0.47
CA PRO A 128 -3.50 -11.02 0.00
C PRO A 128 -3.70 -9.56 0.43
N GLU A 129 -2.99 -9.10 1.47
CA GLU A 129 -3.21 -7.81 2.15
C GLU A 129 -3.28 -6.61 1.19
N GLU A 130 -2.49 -6.62 0.11
CA GLU A 130 -2.43 -5.51 -0.84
C GLU A 130 -3.42 -5.62 -2.00
N GLN A 131 -3.88 -6.83 -2.31
CA GLN A 131 -4.98 -7.05 -3.26
C GLN A 131 -6.30 -6.66 -2.60
N GLU A 132 -6.46 -7.01 -1.32
CA GLU A 132 -7.49 -6.48 -0.43
C GLU A 132 -7.37 -4.94 -0.32
N LEU A 133 -6.16 -4.38 -0.19
CA LEU A 133 -5.96 -2.93 -0.15
C LEU A 133 -6.27 -2.25 -1.50
N GLN A 134 -5.99 -2.87 -2.66
CA GLN A 134 -6.36 -2.35 -3.98
C GLN A 134 -7.87 -2.40 -4.23
N GLU A 135 -8.55 -3.46 -3.78
CA GLU A 135 -10.02 -3.55 -3.76
C GLU A 135 -10.61 -2.49 -2.82
N LYS A 136 -10.02 -2.32 -1.62
CA LYS A 136 -10.39 -1.28 -0.64
C LYS A 136 -10.09 0.15 -1.13
N VAL A 137 -9.09 0.36 -2.00
CA VAL A 137 -8.74 1.67 -2.57
C VAL A 137 -9.67 2.08 -3.72
N ARG A 138 -10.24 1.12 -4.45
CA ARG A 138 -11.15 1.38 -5.59
C ARG A 138 -12.64 1.53 -5.22
N ALA A 139 -13.09 0.96 -4.10
CA ALA A 139 -14.53 0.83 -3.78
C ALA A 139 -15.06 1.88 -2.78
N GLY A 140 -14.59 3.12 -2.82
CA GLY A 140 -15.14 4.19 -1.98
C GLY A 140 -16.47 4.73 -2.54
N ILE A 141 -17.44 5.00 -1.67
CA ILE A 141 -18.70 5.67 -2.04
C ILE A 141 -18.51 7.17 -1.81
N MET A 142 -18.60 7.96 -2.87
CA MET A 142 -18.63 9.42 -2.75
C MET A 142 -20.03 9.86 -2.35
N LEU A 143 -20.14 10.67 -1.30
CA LEU A 143 -21.41 11.29 -0.91
C LEU A 143 -21.74 12.45 -1.85
N LYS A 144 -23.03 12.81 -1.91
CA LYS A 144 -23.55 13.93 -2.72
C LYS A 144 -22.95 15.29 -2.33
N ASP A 145 -22.37 15.39 -1.14
CA ASP A 145 -21.72 16.60 -0.67
C ASP A 145 -20.45 16.95 -1.47
N GLY A 146 -19.92 15.99 -2.24
CA GLY A 146 -18.75 16.16 -3.11
C GLY A 146 -17.41 16.23 -2.38
N TYR A 147 -17.40 16.08 -1.05
CA TYR A 147 -16.20 16.13 -0.23
C TYR A 147 -16.07 14.97 0.75
N THR A 148 -17.07 14.11 0.90
CA THR A 148 -16.99 12.96 1.80
C THR A 148 -16.97 11.68 0.99
N MET A 149 -15.91 10.89 1.15
CA MET A 149 -15.82 9.54 0.63
C MET A 149 -15.85 8.56 1.79
N ILE A 150 -16.73 7.57 1.72
CA ILE A 150 -16.82 6.53 2.74
C ILE A 150 -16.25 5.24 2.18
N ARG A 151 -15.34 4.62 2.94
CA ARG A 151 -14.80 3.29 2.62
C ARG A 151 -15.26 2.30 3.67
N ALA A 152 -15.63 1.10 3.25
CA ALA A 152 -16.13 0.06 4.13
C ALA A 152 -15.59 -1.31 3.71
N GLU A 153 -15.46 -2.23 4.66
CA GLU A 153 -15.10 -3.63 4.35
C GLU A 153 -16.26 -4.38 3.67
N LYS A 154 -17.50 -4.02 4.04
CA LYS A 154 -18.71 -4.62 3.49
C LYS A 154 -19.77 -3.55 3.29
N ALA A 155 -20.49 -3.64 2.18
CA ALA A 155 -21.64 -2.80 1.86
C ALA A 155 -22.83 -3.68 1.46
N GLU A 156 -24.02 -3.41 2.02
CA GLU A 156 -25.26 -4.08 1.67
C GLU A 156 -26.43 -3.09 1.63
N ILE A 157 -27.35 -3.22 0.68
CA ILE A 157 -28.58 -2.42 0.64
C ILE A 157 -29.67 -3.19 1.38
N LYS A 158 -30.33 -2.53 2.33
CA LYS A 158 -31.51 -3.07 3.03
C LYS A 158 -32.65 -2.07 3.02
N ILE A 159 -33.87 -2.59 2.93
CA ILE A 159 -35.07 -1.81 3.22
C ILE A 159 -35.23 -1.79 4.74
N VAL A 160 -35.21 -0.60 5.33
CA VAL A 160 -35.31 -0.41 6.77
C VAL A 160 -36.40 0.62 7.10
N GLU A 161 -36.93 0.56 8.32
CA GLU A 161 -37.91 1.52 8.79
C GLU A 161 -37.23 2.87 9.12
N ARG A 162 -37.72 3.94 8.50
CA ARG A 162 -37.27 5.32 8.68
C ARG A 162 -38.41 6.13 9.30
N ARG A 163 -38.14 6.78 10.42
CA ARG A 163 -39.08 7.73 11.02
C ARG A 163 -38.90 9.09 10.36
N MET A 164 -39.96 9.62 9.78
CA MET A 164 -39.95 10.95 9.15
C MET A 164 -40.14 12.02 10.22
N ALA A 165 -39.06 12.73 10.57
CA ALA A 165 -39.03 13.77 11.61
C ALA A 165 -39.51 13.32 13.01
N SER A 166 -39.29 14.18 14.02
CA SER A 166 -39.70 13.89 15.41
C SER A 166 -41.22 13.82 15.53
N GLY A 167 -41.77 12.61 15.51
CA GLY A 167 -43.21 12.35 15.70
C GLY A 167 -43.98 11.95 14.44
N GLY A 168 -43.36 11.94 13.26
CA GLY A 168 -44.05 11.61 12.02
C GLY A 168 -44.18 10.11 11.72
N PRO A 169 -44.84 9.77 10.60
CA PRO A 169 -45.07 8.40 10.18
C PRO A 169 -43.76 7.66 9.88
N THR A 170 -43.82 6.34 9.97
CA THR A 170 -42.69 5.46 9.63
C THR A 170 -42.86 4.99 8.19
N GLU A 171 -41.80 5.11 7.38
CA GLU A 171 -41.75 4.61 6.01
C GLU A 171 -40.69 3.51 5.88
N LYS A 172 -40.81 2.67 4.85
CA LYS A 172 -39.76 1.72 4.45
C LYS A 172 -38.90 2.38 3.38
N ALA A 173 -37.63 2.61 3.68
CA ALA A 173 -36.69 3.26 2.77
C ALA A 173 -35.42 2.43 2.59
N PRO A 174 -34.78 2.47 1.41
CA PRO A 174 -33.49 1.83 1.20
C PRO A 174 -32.39 2.54 1.97
N MET A 175 -31.57 1.77 2.66
CA MET A 175 -30.37 2.22 3.33
C MET A 175 -29.19 1.36 2.90
N LEU A 176 -28.08 2.01 2.59
CA LEU A 176 -26.79 1.37 2.43
C LEU A 176 -26.17 1.17 3.80
N ILE A 177 -25.99 -0.08 4.20
CA ILE A 177 -25.35 -0.47 5.46
C ILE A 177 -23.90 -0.82 5.18
N LEU A 178 -23.02 -0.14 5.89
CA LEU A 178 -21.57 -0.27 5.81
C LEU A 178 -21.05 -0.91 7.11
N THR A 179 -20.11 -1.84 6.99
CA THR A 179 -19.44 -2.50 8.13
C THR A 179 -17.96 -2.14 8.14
N ASN A 180 -17.43 -1.85 9.33
CA ASN A 180 -16.03 -1.46 9.56
C ASN A 180 -15.57 -0.37 8.56
N CYS A 181 -16.22 0.80 8.63
CA CYS A 181 -15.99 1.87 7.68
C CYS A 181 -15.19 3.04 8.26
N VAL A 182 -14.54 3.77 7.37
CA VAL A 182 -13.84 5.03 7.65
C VAL A 182 -14.36 6.12 6.73
N GLU A 183 -14.43 7.34 7.26
CA GLU A 183 -14.76 8.54 6.49
C GLU A 183 -13.49 9.23 6.04
N LEU A 184 -13.48 9.64 4.79
CA LEU A 184 -12.37 10.34 4.15
C LEU A 184 -12.89 11.68 3.65
N LEU A 185 -12.18 12.75 4.00
CA LEU A 185 -12.42 14.06 3.44
C LEU A 185 -11.66 14.16 2.11
N VAL A 186 -12.36 14.53 1.06
CA VAL A 186 -11.87 14.66 -0.31
C VAL A 186 -12.05 16.10 -0.77
N LYS A 187 -11.01 16.65 -1.41
CA LYS A 187 -11.05 17.96 -2.06
C LYS A 187 -10.29 17.88 -3.38
N ASP A 188 -10.91 18.35 -4.46
CA ASP A 188 -10.33 18.31 -5.81
C ASP A 188 -9.86 16.91 -6.24
N GLY A 189 -10.61 15.87 -5.84
CA GLY A 189 -10.27 14.47 -6.10
C GLY A 189 -9.14 13.91 -5.24
N LYS A 190 -8.68 14.63 -4.20
CA LYS A 190 -7.60 14.23 -3.29
C LYS A 190 -8.13 13.99 -1.88
N ILE A 191 -7.70 12.93 -1.20
CA ILE A 191 -7.99 12.74 0.22
C ILE A 191 -7.15 13.76 1.01
N ILE A 192 -7.81 14.62 1.77
CA ILE A 192 -7.20 15.67 2.60
C ILE A 192 -7.41 15.45 4.11
N GLY A 193 -8.17 14.42 4.48
CA GLY A 193 -8.39 14.04 5.87
C GLY A 193 -8.97 12.62 5.99
N VAL A 194 -8.70 11.97 7.11
CA VAL A 194 -9.24 10.65 7.47
C VAL A 194 -9.82 10.79 8.87
N ASP A 195 -11.05 10.32 9.08
CA ASP A 195 -11.53 10.06 10.44
C ASP A 195 -10.86 8.77 10.92
N ASP A 196 -9.93 8.89 11.86
CA ASP A 196 -9.18 7.76 12.43
C ASP A 196 -10.07 6.78 13.21
N LYS A 197 -11.35 7.12 13.43
CA LYS A 197 -12.31 6.24 14.08
C LYS A 197 -12.97 5.31 13.06
N VAL A 198 -12.56 4.05 13.10
CA VAL A 198 -13.28 2.96 12.44
C VAL A 198 -14.68 2.86 13.05
N LYS A 199 -15.71 3.06 12.23
CA LYS A 199 -17.11 2.87 12.62
C LYS A 199 -17.49 1.42 12.32
N PRO A 200 -17.77 0.58 13.34
CA PRO A 200 -18.06 -0.83 13.11
C PRO A 200 -19.32 -1.05 12.27
N LYS A 201 -20.26 -0.09 12.32
CA LYS A 201 -21.46 -0.08 11.49
C LYS A 201 -21.89 1.35 11.19
N TYR A 202 -22.24 1.63 9.95
CA TYR A 202 -22.70 2.95 9.50
C TYR A 202 -23.82 2.81 8.46
N GLY A 203 -24.78 3.72 8.47
CA GLY A 203 -25.95 3.68 7.59
C GLY A 203 -26.11 4.96 6.80
N ILE A 204 -26.30 4.84 5.49
CA ILE A 204 -26.53 5.96 4.57
C ILE A 204 -27.90 5.77 3.92
N TRP A 205 -28.80 6.73 4.12
CA TRP A 205 -30.09 6.74 3.42
C TRP A 205 -29.87 6.96 1.93
N LEU A 206 -30.50 6.15 1.09
CA LEU A 206 -30.44 6.28 -0.35
C LEU A 206 -31.70 6.98 -0.84
N ASP A 207 -31.53 8.05 -1.61
CA ASP A 207 -32.64 8.63 -2.36
C ASP A 207 -32.82 7.83 -3.66
N LEU A 208 -34.02 7.31 -3.88
CA LEU A 208 -34.38 6.73 -5.18
C LEU A 208 -34.59 7.88 -6.16
N ILE A 209 -33.85 7.86 -7.27
CA ILE A 209 -34.03 8.82 -8.37
C ILE A 209 -34.94 8.11 -9.38
N GLU A 210 -36.10 8.69 -9.66
CA GLU A 210 -36.95 8.24 -10.78
C GLU A 210 -36.19 8.53 -12.09
N THR A 211 -35.93 7.48 -12.87
CA THR A 211 -35.33 7.53 -14.21
C THR A 211 -36.39 7.36 -15.28
#